data_AF-A0A150QU09-F1
#
_entry.id   AF-A0A150QU09-F1
#
_cell.length_a   1.000
_cell.length_b   1.000
_cell.length_c   1.000
_cell.angle_alpha   90.00
_cell.angle_beta   90.00
_cell.angle_gamma   90.00
#
_symmetry.space_group_name_H-M   'P 1'
#
loop_
_entity.id
_entity.type
_entity.pdbx_description
1 polymer ?
#
loop_
_entity_poly.entity_id
_entity_poly.type
_entity_poly.pdbx_seq_one_letter_code
_entity_poly.pdbx_strand_id
1 'polypeptide(L)'
;MRSGPHFFAWCDEAARVDALHAAFSALVHDPSHCIYVDMHPDASFSATSVDETAAKIRAHLGHADAEAYLATSLSSGESYDLILRCYSDKSERITPRGPIHLRPRYYEDLGRMRMDLALGSGPRSAEAEAVIAWHIVLQDLEDLLLRVCPPDASGRVSTGGCTSAWTWLAPVSMCATYHADARDVARDLALSWVSLHDKEKVSRIAGMSLEALHARVDAAPGGARVFPRDNSGRSLALSRETVLKALAMPGSALLEALDAAAALPDDAWRAAELRANEIMHLTAQSMARGERVTVTGKGPPVWRVEMTGEHVYFLVDHAPFHVRRLPSGGVLLATHPYRTLWPLWADALFALGLMRN
;
A
#
# COMPACT_ATOMS: atom_id res chain seq x y z
N MET A 1 -10.63 -13.86 6.61
CA MET A 1 -9.90 -12.60 6.36
C MET A 1 -10.79 -11.68 5.56
N ARG A 2 -11.13 -10.47 6.01
CA ARG A 2 -11.48 -9.36 5.09
C ARG A 2 -11.18 -8.00 5.73
N SER A 3 -10.13 -7.36 5.23
CA SER A 3 -10.15 -5.97 4.75
C SER A 3 -8.91 -5.71 3.86
N GLY A 4 -8.98 -4.70 3.01
CA GLY A 4 -7.90 -4.11 2.19
C GLY A 4 -7.36 -4.91 1.00
N PRO A 5 -6.73 -4.28 0.00
CA PRO A 5 -5.85 -3.14 0.23
C PRO A 5 -6.59 -1.82 0.45
N HIS A 6 -6.19 -1.12 1.51
CA HIS A 6 -6.61 0.22 1.87
C HIS A 6 -5.41 1.15 1.74
N PHE A 7 -5.58 2.27 1.06
CA PHE A 7 -4.54 3.25 0.81
C PHE A 7 -4.82 4.51 1.60
N PHE A 8 -3.77 5.10 2.14
CA PHE A 8 -3.85 6.28 2.98
C PHE A 8 -2.86 7.32 2.50
N ALA A 9 -3.25 8.58 2.55
CA ALA A 9 -2.40 9.72 2.25
C ALA A 9 -2.58 10.80 3.30
N TRP A 10 -1.47 11.39 3.75
CA TRP A 10 -1.46 12.45 4.73
C TRP A 10 -1.23 13.79 4.04
N CYS A 11 -2.09 14.76 4.34
CA CYS A 11 -1.95 16.14 3.91
C CYS A 11 -2.50 17.08 4.99
N ASP A 12 -2.01 18.31 5.00
CA ASP A 12 -2.55 19.38 5.84
C ASP A 12 -4.01 19.66 5.52
N GLU A 13 -4.79 20.08 6.53
CA GLU A 13 -6.21 20.39 6.37
C GLU A 13 -6.45 21.44 5.26
N ALA A 14 -5.60 22.47 5.21
CA ALA A 14 -5.68 23.54 4.20
C ALA A 14 -5.47 23.02 2.77
N ALA A 15 -4.70 21.95 2.58
CA ALA A 15 -4.41 21.36 1.28
C ALA A 15 -5.35 20.18 0.93
N ARG A 16 -6.23 19.78 1.85
CA ARG A 16 -6.91 18.48 1.79
C ARG A 16 -7.85 18.33 0.60
N VAL A 17 -8.67 19.35 0.32
CA VAL A 17 -9.58 19.31 -0.84
C VAL A 17 -8.80 19.36 -2.15
N ASP A 18 -7.67 20.06 -2.19
CA ASP A 18 -6.83 20.15 -3.38
C ASP A 18 -6.07 18.85 -3.63
N ALA A 19 -5.55 18.21 -2.57
CA ALA A 19 -4.96 16.88 -2.64
C ALA A 19 -5.99 15.83 -3.08
N LEU A 20 -7.22 15.91 -2.57
CA LEU A 20 -8.33 15.07 -3.00
C LEU A 20 -8.66 15.27 -4.48
N HIS A 21 -8.76 16.52 -4.94
CA HIS A 21 -9.03 16.86 -6.34
C HIS A 21 -7.94 16.34 -7.28
N ALA A 22 -6.67 16.47 -6.89
CA ALA A 22 -5.55 15.91 -7.65
C ALA A 22 -5.61 14.38 -7.72
N ALA A 23 -5.89 13.71 -6.59
CA ALA A 23 -6.06 12.26 -6.56
C ALA A 23 -7.25 11.81 -7.42
N PHE A 24 -8.39 12.53 -7.38
CA PHE A 24 -9.52 12.27 -8.25
C PHE A 24 -9.14 12.36 -9.72
N SER A 25 -8.41 13.43 -10.09
CA SER A 25 -7.97 13.66 -11.47
C SER A 25 -7.03 12.56 -11.97
N ALA A 26 -6.18 12.03 -11.09
CA ALA A 26 -5.27 10.92 -11.42
C ALA A 26 -5.99 9.56 -11.49
N LEU A 27 -7.09 9.38 -10.76
CA LEU A 27 -7.85 8.13 -10.70
C LEU A 27 -8.93 8.01 -11.78
N VAL A 28 -9.66 9.07 -12.10
CA VAL A 28 -10.79 8.99 -13.03
C VAL A 28 -10.32 8.81 -14.48
N HIS A 29 -10.83 7.78 -15.15
CA HIS A 29 -10.64 7.60 -16.59
C HIS A 29 -11.70 8.38 -17.38
N ASP A 30 -11.31 8.93 -18.55
CA ASP A 30 -12.20 9.70 -19.43
C ASP A 30 -12.92 8.75 -20.42
N PRO A 31 -14.27 8.78 -20.54
CA PRO A 31 -15.22 9.61 -19.80
C PRO A 31 -15.56 9.08 -18.41
N SER A 32 -15.67 10.02 -17.48
CA SER A 32 -16.01 9.78 -16.08
C SER A 32 -17.37 9.10 -15.98
N HIS A 33 -17.38 7.88 -15.48
CA HIS A 33 -18.61 7.27 -14.98
C HIS A 33 -19.11 8.14 -13.80
N CYS A 34 -20.43 8.25 -13.66
CA CYS A 34 -21.10 9.10 -12.67
C CYS A 34 -20.37 9.11 -11.31
N ILE A 35 -19.86 10.27 -10.90
CA ILE A 35 -19.24 10.42 -9.59
C ILE A 35 -20.36 10.64 -8.60
N TYR A 36 -20.53 9.71 -7.68
CA TYR A 36 -21.47 9.86 -6.57
C TYR A 36 -20.70 10.32 -5.34
N VAL A 37 -21.17 11.35 -4.67
CA VAL A 37 -20.58 11.88 -3.45
C VAL A 37 -21.60 11.79 -2.32
N ASP A 38 -21.17 11.25 -1.20
CA ASP A 38 -21.93 11.19 0.03
C ASP A 38 -21.25 12.06 1.09
N MET A 39 -21.99 13.04 1.61
CA MET A 39 -21.55 13.92 2.70
C MET A 39 -22.32 13.53 3.94
N HIS A 40 -21.79 12.60 4.74
CA HIS A 40 -22.48 12.14 5.94
C HIS A 40 -22.39 13.19 7.06
N PRO A 41 -23.52 13.58 7.71
CA PRO A 41 -24.88 13.05 7.61
C PRO A 41 -25.85 13.82 6.70
N ASP A 42 -25.39 14.85 5.99
CA ASP A 42 -26.24 15.96 5.54
C ASP A 42 -26.81 15.80 4.11
N ALA A 43 -26.03 15.31 3.15
CA ALA A 43 -26.48 15.26 1.74
C ALA A 43 -25.66 14.32 0.87
N SER A 44 -26.29 13.71 -0.13
CA SER A 44 -25.60 12.98 -1.19
C SER A 44 -25.97 13.56 -2.56
N PHE A 45 -25.02 13.61 -3.49
CA PHE A 45 -25.21 14.22 -4.80
C PHE A 45 -24.45 13.47 -5.90
N SER A 46 -24.99 13.50 -7.11
CA SER A 46 -24.24 13.14 -8.31
C SER A 46 -23.43 14.36 -8.80
N ALA A 47 -22.26 14.09 -9.36
CA ALA A 47 -21.44 15.05 -10.07
C ALA A 47 -21.02 14.47 -11.43
N THR A 48 -20.93 15.33 -12.42
CA THR A 48 -20.56 14.97 -13.79
C THR A 48 -19.09 15.25 -14.11
N SER A 49 -18.36 15.86 -13.19
CA SER A 49 -16.92 16.13 -13.34
C SER A 49 -16.18 16.11 -12.01
N VAL A 50 -14.86 15.99 -12.09
CA VAL A 50 -13.94 16.09 -10.94
C VAL A 50 -13.98 17.48 -10.31
N ASP A 51 -14.04 18.54 -11.13
CA ASP A 51 -14.11 19.93 -10.65
C ASP A 51 -15.41 20.21 -9.88
N GLU A 52 -16.54 19.73 -10.39
CA GLU A 52 -17.84 19.85 -9.71
C GLU A 52 -17.82 19.10 -8.38
N THR A 53 -17.24 17.89 -8.36
CA THR A 53 -17.05 17.07 -7.16
C THR A 53 -16.25 17.83 -6.10
N ALA A 54 -15.07 18.34 -6.47
CA ALA A 54 -14.21 19.06 -5.53
C ALA A 54 -14.84 20.38 -5.05
N ALA A 55 -15.54 21.11 -5.92
CA ALA A 55 -16.27 22.32 -5.52
C ALA A 55 -17.34 22.03 -4.46
N LYS A 56 -18.13 20.96 -4.66
CA LYS A 56 -19.17 20.56 -3.70
C LYS A 56 -18.58 20.06 -2.39
N ILE A 57 -17.51 19.26 -2.43
CA ILE A 57 -16.79 18.83 -1.21
C ILE A 57 -16.23 20.05 -0.48
N ARG A 58 -15.59 20.98 -1.19
CA ARG A 58 -15.04 22.22 -0.58
C ARG A 58 -16.08 23.03 0.17
N ALA A 59 -17.31 23.10 -0.36
CA ALA A 59 -18.39 23.86 0.26
C ALA A 59 -18.92 23.24 1.57
N HIS A 60 -18.66 21.96 1.83
CA HIS A 60 -19.25 21.22 2.97
C HIS A 60 -18.21 20.58 3.91
N LEU A 61 -16.94 20.47 3.49
CA LEU A 61 -15.88 19.91 4.32
C LEU A 61 -15.68 20.75 5.59
N GLY A 62 -15.65 20.07 6.74
CA GLY A 62 -15.61 20.69 8.07
C GLY A 62 -16.92 20.53 8.86
N HIS A 63 -18.04 20.35 8.16
CA HIS A 63 -19.32 19.95 8.75
C HIS A 63 -19.57 18.44 8.59
N ALA A 64 -19.18 17.88 7.44
CA ALA A 64 -19.32 16.48 7.08
C ALA A 64 -18.00 15.92 6.49
N ASP A 65 -17.87 14.59 6.52
CA ASP A 65 -16.85 13.88 5.73
C ASP A 65 -17.37 13.64 4.32
N ALA A 66 -16.45 13.51 3.36
CA ALA A 66 -16.81 13.23 1.97
C ALA A 66 -16.40 11.80 1.58
N GLU A 67 -17.30 11.09 0.94
CA GLU A 67 -17.03 9.80 0.29
C GLU A 67 -17.45 9.88 -1.16
N ALA A 68 -16.59 9.48 -2.08
CA ALA A 68 -16.89 9.54 -3.50
C ALA A 68 -16.51 8.24 -4.22
N TYR A 69 -17.42 7.82 -5.09
CA TYR A 69 -17.39 6.55 -5.80
C TYR A 69 -16.96 6.79 -7.24
N LEU A 70 -15.99 6.02 -7.71
CA LEU A 70 -15.41 6.17 -9.04
C LEU A 70 -15.00 4.82 -9.63
N ALA A 71 -15.00 4.73 -10.95
CA ALA A 71 -14.38 3.62 -11.68
C ALA A 71 -13.04 4.09 -12.26
N THR A 72 -12.01 3.25 -12.15
CA THR A 72 -10.69 3.52 -12.75
C THR A 72 -10.20 2.31 -13.53
N SER A 73 -9.35 2.54 -14.53
CA SER A 73 -8.56 1.48 -15.15
C SER A 73 -7.12 1.56 -14.63
N LEU A 74 -6.62 0.46 -14.08
CA LEU A 74 -5.26 0.37 -13.57
C LEU A 74 -4.30 -0.14 -14.63
N SER A 75 -3.02 -0.14 -14.29
CA SER A 75 -1.92 -0.55 -15.17
C SER A 75 -2.02 -2.00 -15.64
N SER A 76 -2.73 -2.88 -14.92
CA SER A 76 -3.09 -4.23 -15.41
C SER A 76 -4.11 -4.23 -16.56
N GLY A 77 -4.75 -3.10 -16.85
CA GLY A 77 -5.83 -2.96 -17.83
C GLY A 77 -7.22 -3.30 -17.29
N GLU A 78 -7.33 -3.74 -16.03
CA GLU A 78 -8.62 -4.00 -15.40
C GLU A 78 -9.26 -2.75 -14.83
N SER A 79 -10.60 -2.77 -14.79
CA SER A 79 -11.41 -1.70 -14.24
C SER A 79 -11.86 -2.02 -12.82
N TYR A 80 -11.75 -1.03 -11.93
CA TYR A 80 -12.00 -1.15 -10.51
C TYR A 80 -12.99 -0.09 -10.04
N ASP A 81 -14.00 -0.53 -9.30
CA ASP A 81 -14.85 0.36 -8.50
C ASP A 81 -14.09 0.73 -7.22
N LEU A 82 -13.78 2.01 -7.07
CA LEU A 82 -13.07 2.56 -5.94
C LEU A 82 -13.94 3.53 -5.15
N ILE A 83 -13.61 3.63 -3.87
CA ILE A 83 -14.20 4.54 -2.92
C ILE A 83 -13.07 5.38 -2.35
N LEU A 84 -13.11 6.68 -2.63
CA LEU A 84 -12.18 7.68 -2.12
C LEU A 84 -12.88 8.53 -1.06
N ARG A 85 -12.28 8.60 0.12
CA ARG A 85 -12.80 9.30 1.29
C ARG A 85 -11.88 10.42 1.71
N CYS A 86 -12.48 11.50 2.17
CA CYS A 86 -11.83 12.68 2.70
C CYS A 86 -12.46 13.00 4.05
N TYR A 87 -11.64 12.95 5.10
CA TYR A 87 -12.10 13.17 6.47
C TYR A 87 -11.77 14.59 6.92
N SER A 88 -12.69 15.26 7.60
CA SER A 88 -12.41 16.53 8.28
C SER A 88 -11.48 16.33 9.48
N ASP A 89 -10.79 17.38 9.94
CA ASP A 89 -9.96 17.27 11.16
C ASP A 89 -10.78 16.87 12.38
N LYS A 90 -12.01 17.39 12.46
CA LYS A 90 -12.96 17.02 13.52
C LYS A 90 -13.22 15.51 13.51
N SER A 91 -13.47 14.93 12.34
CA SER A 91 -13.71 13.50 12.20
C SER A 91 -12.47 12.67 12.46
N GLU A 92 -11.29 13.06 11.98
CA GLU A 92 -10.03 12.37 12.28
C GLU A 92 -9.69 12.37 13.78
N ARG A 93 -10.08 13.43 14.50
CA ARG A 93 -9.98 13.47 15.96
C ARG A 93 -10.92 12.49 16.64
N ILE A 94 -12.09 12.19 16.07
CA ILE A 94 -13.06 11.24 16.65
C ILE A 94 -12.73 9.81 16.22
N THR A 95 -12.67 9.56 14.91
CA THR A 95 -12.41 8.27 14.29
C THR A 95 -11.23 8.41 13.32
N PRO A 96 -9.99 8.20 13.79
CA PRO A 96 -8.80 8.34 12.95
C PRO A 96 -8.76 7.27 11.87
N ARG A 97 -8.91 7.68 10.61
CA ARG A 97 -8.89 6.82 9.42
C ARG A 97 -7.77 7.21 8.46
N GLY A 98 -7.26 8.44 8.52
CA GLY A 98 -6.36 9.02 7.53
C GLY A 98 -7.08 10.13 6.77
N PRO A 99 -6.51 11.33 6.61
CA PRO A 99 -7.21 12.47 6.01
C PRO A 99 -7.69 12.19 4.58
N ILE A 100 -6.93 11.41 3.80
CA ILE A 100 -7.37 10.81 2.54
C ILE A 100 -7.28 9.29 2.66
N HIS A 101 -8.35 8.59 2.29
CA HIS A 101 -8.45 7.13 2.35
C HIS A 101 -9.10 6.57 1.08
N LEU A 102 -8.39 5.68 0.38
CA LEU A 102 -8.91 4.97 -0.80
C LEU A 102 -9.07 3.48 -0.47
N ARG A 103 -10.14 2.87 -0.99
CA ARG A 103 -10.34 1.42 -0.94
C ARG A 103 -11.12 0.93 -2.16
N PRO A 104 -10.97 -0.34 -2.54
CA PRO A 104 -11.87 -0.93 -3.52
C PRO A 104 -13.26 -1.14 -2.91
N ARG A 105 -14.28 -1.09 -3.75
CA ARG A 105 -15.66 -1.42 -3.36
C ARG A 105 -15.76 -2.89 -2.97
N TYR A 106 -15.14 -3.78 -3.76
CA TYR A 106 -15.02 -5.20 -3.45
C TYR A 106 -13.57 -5.57 -3.22
N TYR A 107 -13.31 -6.25 -2.10
CA TYR A 107 -11.97 -6.67 -1.70
C TYR A 107 -11.28 -7.59 -2.72
N GLU A 108 -12.07 -8.46 -3.34
CA GLU A 108 -11.59 -9.51 -4.26
C GLU A 108 -10.85 -8.91 -5.47
N ASP A 109 -11.14 -7.65 -5.79
CA ASP A 109 -10.65 -6.98 -6.99
C ASP A 109 -9.14 -6.70 -6.89
N LEU A 110 -8.66 -6.08 -5.81
CA LEU A 110 -7.25 -5.69 -5.68
C LEU A 110 -6.36 -6.72 -4.97
N GLY A 111 -6.95 -7.69 -4.27
CA GLY A 111 -6.19 -8.79 -3.64
C GLY A 111 -5.88 -9.95 -4.59
N ARG A 112 -6.33 -9.88 -5.86
CA ARG A 112 -6.28 -10.96 -6.87
C ARG A 112 -6.64 -12.32 -6.30
N MET A 113 -7.80 -12.36 -5.63
CA MET A 113 -8.34 -13.60 -5.05
C MET A 113 -8.67 -14.66 -6.09
N ARG A 114 -8.84 -14.24 -7.35
CA ARG A 114 -9.10 -15.09 -8.50
C ARG A 114 -8.20 -14.67 -9.66
N MET A 115 -7.62 -15.64 -10.34
CA MET A 115 -6.82 -15.45 -11.54
C MET A 115 -7.27 -16.45 -12.60
N ASP A 116 -7.33 -16.02 -13.85
CA ASP A 116 -7.62 -16.89 -14.98
C ASP A 116 -6.28 -17.22 -15.67
N LEU A 117 -5.76 -18.44 -15.43
CA LEU A 117 -4.39 -18.84 -15.77
C LEU A 117 -4.34 -20.04 -16.72
N ALA A 118 -3.50 -19.98 -17.75
CA ALA A 118 -3.19 -21.13 -18.60
C ALA A 118 -2.13 -22.02 -17.96
N LEU A 119 -2.58 -23.00 -17.18
CA LEU A 119 -1.71 -23.88 -16.40
C LEU A 119 -0.89 -24.87 -17.27
N GLY A 120 -1.30 -25.11 -18.51
CA GLY A 120 -0.65 -26.09 -19.40
C GLY A 120 -0.81 -27.53 -18.89
N SER A 121 0.15 -28.39 -19.24
CA SER A 121 0.17 -29.81 -18.85
C SER A 121 0.97 -30.10 -17.56
N GLY A 122 1.65 -29.10 -17.01
CA GLY A 122 2.43 -29.25 -15.78
C GLY A 122 1.55 -29.34 -14.53
N PRO A 123 2.11 -29.77 -13.38
CA PRO A 123 1.38 -29.80 -12.12
C PRO A 123 0.95 -28.40 -11.68
N ARG A 124 -0.11 -28.34 -10.87
CA ARG A 124 -0.44 -27.14 -10.10
C ARG A 124 0.61 -26.89 -9.04
N SER A 125 0.91 -25.62 -8.79
CA SER A 125 1.82 -25.19 -7.72
C SER A 125 1.27 -23.91 -7.14
N ALA A 126 0.93 -23.95 -5.85
CA ALA A 126 0.43 -22.78 -5.13
C ALA A 126 1.51 -21.69 -5.04
N GLU A 127 2.79 -22.09 -4.99
CA GLU A 127 3.93 -21.18 -4.98
C GLU A 127 4.04 -20.42 -6.31
N ALA A 128 3.99 -21.13 -7.44
CA ALA A 128 4.01 -20.50 -8.76
C ALA A 128 2.79 -19.58 -8.98
N GLU A 129 1.60 -20.05 -8.60
CA GLU A 129 0.36 -19.27 -8.66
C GLU A 129 0.45 -18.00 -7.77
N ALA A 130 1.09 -18.10 -6.59
CA ALA A 130 1.35 -16.97 -5.70
C ALA A 130 2.34 -15.95 -6.28
N VAL A 131 3.41 -16.40 -6.95
CA VAL A 131 4.35 -15.50 -7.65
C VAL A 131 3.62 -14.68 -8.72
N ILE A 132 2.72 -15.31 -9.48
CA ILE A 132 1.91 -14.60 -10.48
C ILE A 132 1.00 -13.56 -9.82
N ALA A 133 0.33 -13.94 -8.73
CA ALA A 133 -0.52 -13.01 -7.97
C ALA A 133 0.28 -11.78 -7.51
N TRP A 134 1.51 -11.97 -7.03
CA TRP A 134 2.38 -10.87 -6.63
C TRP A 134 2.70 -9.89 -7.76
N HIS A 135 3.07 -10.38 -8.94
CA HIS A 135 3.38 -9.51 -10.08
C HIS A 135 2.19 -8.63 -10.47
N ILE A 136 0.99 -9.22 -10.51
CA ILE A 136 -0.23 -8.49 -10.86
C ILE A 136 -0.58 -7.47 -9.77
N VAL A 137 -0.57 -7.90 -8.50
CA VAL A 137 -0.96 -7.03 -7.37
C VAL A 137 0.01 -5.88 -7.17
N LEU A 138 1.32 -6.11 -7.28
CA LEU A 138 2.32 -5.06 -7.05
C LEU A 138 2.15 -3.90 -8.03
N GLN A 139 1.94 -4.21 -9.31
CA GLN A 139 1.76 -3.20 -10.35
C GLN A 139 0.54 -2.31 -10.08
N ASP A 140 -0.61 -2.91 -9.77
CA ASP A 140 -1.84 -2.18 -9.48
C ASP A 140 -1.77 -1.42 -8.14
N LEU A 141 -1.12 -2.01 -7.13
CA LEU A 141 -0.90 -1.38 -5.82
C LEU A 141 -0.04 -0.12 -5.97
N GLU A 142 1.05 -0.22 -6.73
CA GLU A 142 1.93 0.90 -6.96
C GLU A 142 1.23 2.01 -7.73
N ASP A 143 0.54 1.68 -8.82
CA ASP A 143 -0.22 2.64 -9.63
C ASP A 143 -1.22 3.41 -8.77
N LEU A 144 -2.00 2.71 -7.93
CA LEU A 144 -2.94 3.33 -7.01
C LEU A 144 -2.25 4.21 -5.96
N LEU A 145 -1.17 3.73 -5.35
CA LEU A 145 -0.46 4.50 -4.33
C LEU A 145 0.12 5.78 -4.92
N LEU A 146 0.64 5.72 -6.14
CA LEU A 146 1.18 6.87 -6.87
C LEU A 146 0.09 7.86 -7.29
N ARG A 147 -1.10 7.38 -7.70
CA ARG A 147 -2.24 8.26 -8.01
C ARG A 147 -2.88 8.90 -6.78
N VAL A 148 -2.69 8.35 -5.59
CA VAL A 148 -3.26 8.91 -4.35
C VAL A 148 -2.25 9.78 -3.60
N CYS A 149 -0.97 9.41 -3.58
CA CYS A 149 0.02 10.09 -2.75
C CYS A 149 0.77 11.19 -3.53
N PRO A 150 1.50 10.93 -4.61
CA PRO A 150 1.98 11.97 -5.53
C PRO A 150 1.09 12.08 -6.80
N PRO A 151 -0.19 12.51 -6.71
CA PRO A 151 -1.02 12.64 -7.90
C PRO A 151 -0.48 13.67 -8.90
N ASP A 152 0.31 14.64 -8.42
CA ASP A 152 0.93 15.69 -9.21
C ASP A 152 2.27 16.14 -8.59
N ALA A 153 2.91 17.14 -9.20
CA ALA A 153 4.20 17.68 -8.75
C ALA A 153 4.11 18.65 -7.55
N SER A 154 2.92 18.83 -6.95
CA SER A 154 2.72 19.86 -5.92
C SER A 154 3.31 19.53 -4.55
N GLY A 155 3.54 18.24 -4.26
CA GLY A 155 4.00 17.79 -2.96
C GLY A 155 2.98 17.98 -1.82
N ARG A 156 1.68 18.15 -2.11
CA ARG A 156 0.63 18.34 -1.09
C ARG A 156 0.47 17.16 -0.13
N VAL A 157 0.88 15.96 -0.53
CA VAL A 157 0.93 14.78 0.32
C VAL A 157 2.38 14.42 0.56
N SER A 158 2.78 14.44 1.83
CA SER A 158 4.17 14.16 2.22
C SER A 158 4.42 12.68 2.46
N THR A 159 3.40 11.93 2.89
CA THR A 159 3.52 10.51 3.20
C THR A 159 2.19 9.77 3.04
N GLY A 160 2.28 8.47 2.79
CA GLY A 160 1.15 7.59 2.60
C GLY A 160 1.54 6.13 2.70
N GLY A 161 0.59 5.24 2.44
CA GLY A 161 0.88 3.82 2.37
C GLY A 161 -0.34 2.95 2.11
N CYS A 162 -0.10 1.65 1.97
CA CYS A 162 -1.13 0.64 1.78
C CYS A 162 -1.08 -0.45 2.86
N THR A 163 -2.23 -0.92 3.33
CA THR A 163 -2.32 -2.09 4.21
C THR A 163 -3.62 -2.87 4.00
N SER A 164 -3.62 -4.15 4.39
CA SER A 164 -4.85 -4.94 4.51
C SER A 164 -5.71 -4.54 5.72
N ALA A 165 -5.23 -3.71 6.65
CA ALA A 165 -6.07 -3.23 7.74
C ALA A 165 -6.99 -2.08 7.33
N TRP A 166 -8.19 -2.03 7.90
CA TRP A 166 -9.13 -0.91 7.78
C TRP A 166 -8.64 0.42 8.38
N THR A 167 -7.50 0.40 9.07
CA THR A 167 -6.91 1.56 9.75
C THR A 167 -5.48 1.73 9.29
N TRP A 168 -5.02 2.97 9.24
CA TRP A 168 -3.62 3.28 9.00
C TRP A 168 -2.73 2.68 10.10
N LEU A 169 -2.00 1.61 9.76
CA LEU A 169 -1.05 0.95 10.66
C LEU A 169 0.26 1.72 10.74
N ALA A 170 1.08 1.41 11.74
CA ALA A 170 2.49 1.82 11.79
C ALA A 170 3.17 1.54 10.43
N PRO A 171 3.89 2.50 9.83
CA PRO A 171 4.46 2.34 8.48
C PRO A 171 5.20 1.02 8.23
N VAL A 172 6.03 0.56 9.16
CA VAL A 172 6.75 -0.72 9.00
C VAL A 172 5.83 -1.95 9.06
N SER A 173 4.62 -1.81 9.59
CA SER A 173 3.57 -2.85 9.63
C SER A 173 2.61 -2.78 8.45
N MET A 174 2.82 -1.84 7.52
CA MET A 174 2.08 -1.72 6.26
C MET A 174 2.73 -2.61 5.20
N CYS A 175 2.03 -2.87 4.09
CA CYS A 175 2.60 -3.59 2.95
C CYS A 175 3.27 -2.64 1.94
N ALA A 176 2.93 -1.35 1.99
CA ALA A 176 3.63 -0.32 1.24
C ALA A 176 3.62 1.02 1.96
N THR A 177 4.65 1.84 1.74
CA THR A 177 4.77 3.21 2.20
C THR A 177 5.28 4.11 1.08
N TYR A 178 4.90 5.38 1.14
CA TYR A 178 5.36 6.43 0.24
C TYR A 178 5.89 7.61 1.08
N HIS A 179 7.00 8.19 0.61
CA HIS A 179 7.54 9.46 1.09
C HIS A 179 7.82 10.39 -0.08
N ALA A 180 7.39 11.64 0.05
CA ALA A 180 7.66 12.67 -0.94
C ALA A 180 9.15 13.02 -1.07
N ASP A 181 9.91 12.82 0.01
CA ASP A 181 11.36 13.02 0.04
C ASP A 181 12.05 11.77 0.57
N ALA A 182 12.92 11.17 -0.24
CA ALA A 182 13.65 9.97 0.13
C ALA A 182 14.61 10.18 1.31
N ARG A 183 15.01 11.43 1.61
CA ARG A 183 15.82 11.77 2.79
C ARG A 183 15.08 11.47 4.09
N ASP A 184 13.76 11.52 4.07
CA ASP A 184 12.90 11.31 5.23
C ASP A 184 12.53 9.84 5.44
N VAL A 185 13.11 8.88 4.71
CA VAL A 185 12.73 7.45 4.82
C VAL A 185 12.83 6.90 6.26
N ALA A 186 13.73 7.44 7.08
CA ALA A 186 13.87 7.10 8.50
C ALA A 186 12.63 7.44 9.34
N ARG A 187 11.78 8.33 8.83
CA ARG A 187 10.48 8.69 9.39
C ARG A 187 9.60 7.47 9.62
N ASP A 188 9.65 6.46 8.74
CA ASP A 188 8.86 5.24 8.91
C ASP A 188 9.19 4.54 10.23
N LEU A 189 10.47 4.47 10.59
CA LEU A 189 10.91 3.88 11.85
C LEU A 189 10.43 4.71 13.04
N ALA A 190 10.63 6.02 13.02
CA ALA A 190 10.26 6.91 14.12
C ALA A 190 8.74 6.97 14.34
N LEU A 191 7.98 7.15 13.26
CA LEU A 191 6.52 7.19 13.29
C LEU A 191 5.92 5.86 13.76
N SER A 192 6.48 4.74 13.29
CA SER A 192 6.09 3.41 13.75
C SER A 192 6.38 3.21 15.23
N TRP A 193 7.58 3.61 15.68
CA TRP A 193 7.99 3.46 17.07
C TRP A 193 7.10 4.27 18.01
N VAL A 194 6.88 5.55 17.70
CA VAL A 194 6.00 6.44 18.49
C VAL A 194 4.57 5.91 18.51
N SER A 195 4.01 5.54 17.36
CA SER A 195 2.65 5.00 17.28
C SER A 195 2.48 3.74 18.14
N LEU A 196 3.43 2.81 18.11
CA LEU A 196 3.36 1.56 18.87
C LEU A 196 3.65 1.76 20.36
N HIS A 197 4.63 2.60 20.71
CA HIS A 197 5.03 2.87 22.09
C HIS A 197 3.95 3.67 22.83
N ASP A 198 3.53 4.78 22.25
CA ASP A 198 2.56 5.70 22.86
C ASP A 198 1.10 5.26 22.60
N LYS A 199 0.91 4.19 21.81
CA LYS A 199 -0.40 3.67 21.37
C LYS A 199 -1.23 4.69 20.60
N GLU A 200 -0.55 5.63 19.95
CA GLU A 200 -1.17 6.66 19.14
C GLU A 200 -1.51 6.16 17.73
N LYS A 201 -2.57 6.71 17.17
CA LYS A 201 -3.05 6.36 15.83
C LYS A 201 -2.23 7.13 14.79
N VAL A 202 -1.67 6.41 13.82
CA VAL A 202 -0.77 6.99 12.80
C VAL A 202 -1.39 8.19 12.11
N SER A 203 -2.67 8.16 11.73
CA SER A 203 -3.29 9.29 11.03
C SER A 203 -3.25 10.62 11.81
N ARG A 204 -3.17 10.59 13.15
CA ARG A 204 -3.07 11.79 13.99
C ARG A 204 -1.66 12.36 14.08
N ILE A 205 -0.64 11.54 13.83
CA ILE A 205 0.77 11.92 13.99
C ILE A 205 1.60 11.81 12.70
N ALA A 206 0.98 11.34 11.62
CA ALA A 206 1.60 11.25 10.30
C ALA A 206 2.08 12.61 9.75
N GLY A 207 1.61 13.72 10.32
CA GLY A 207 2.03 15.08 10.01
C GLY A 207 3.13 15.67 10.88
N MET A 208 3.56 15.01 11.96
CA MET A 208 4.57 15.57 12.87
C MET A 208 5.90 15.77 12.13
N SER A 209 6.69 16.80 12.42
CA SER A 209 8.02 16.91 11.80
C SER A 209 8.95 15.76 12.22
N LEU A 210 10.02 15.50 11.46
CA LEU A 210 10.98 14.47 11.82
C LEU A 210 11.67 14.78 13.17
N GLU A 211 11.93 16.06 13.45
CA GLU A 211 12.49 16.52 14.72
C GLU A 211 11.53 16.26 15.89
N ALA A 212 10.23 16.48 15.70
CA ALA A 212 9.22 16.21 16.72
C ALA A 212 9.10 14.71 17.01
N LEU A 213 9.14 13.86 15.98
CA LEU A 213 9.19 12.40 16.15
C LEU A 213 10.49 11.98 16.87
N HIS A 214 11.64 12.51 16.45
CA HIS A 214 12.93 12.27 17.10
C HIS A 214 12.89 12.61 18.59
N ALA A 215 12.39 13.79 18.95
CA ALA A 215 12.28 14.23 20.34
C ALA A 215 11.40 13.29 21.19
N ARG A 216 10.31 12.76 20.62
CA ARG A 216 9.45 11.78 21.31
C ARG A 216 10.14 10.45 21.54
N VAL A 217 10.87 9.94 20.54
CA VAL A 217 11.68 8.72 20.70
C VAL A 217 12.76 8.95 21.75
N ASP A 218 13.44 10.09 21.72
CA ASP A 218 14.51 10.41 22.66
C ASP A 218 13.99 10.60 24.10
N ALA A 219 12.79 11.16 24.29
CA ALA A 219 12.21 11.33 25.61
C ALA A 219 11.82 10.01 26.30
N ALA A 220 11.70 8.90 25.55
CA ALA A 220 11.31 7.62 26.11
C ALA A 220 12.42 6.98 26.96
N PRO A 221 12.07 6.08 27.91
CA PRO A 221 13.06 5.39 28.75
C PRO A 221 14.09 4.61 27.93
N GLY A 222 15.35 4.63 28.37
CA GLY A 222 16.41 3.85 27.76
C GLY A 222 16.08 2.35 27.74
N GLY A 223 16.31 1.70 26.59
CA GLY A 223 16.01 0.29 26.39
C GLY A 223 14.54 -0.02 26.10
N ALA A 224 13.66 0.98 25.96
CA ALA A 224 12.29 0.79 25.52
C ALA A 224 12.22 0.15 24.12
N ARG A 225 11.23 -0.73 23.92
CA ARG A 225 11.07 -1.52 22.69
C ARG A 225 9.62 -1.60 22.28
N VAL A 226 9.40 -1.67 20.98
CA VAL A 226 8.10 -1.99 20.39
C VAL A 226 8.23 -3.23 19.51
N PHE A 227 7.09 -3.86 19.23
CA PHE A 227 7.03 -5.04 18.38
C PHE A 227 6.16 -4.72 17.18
N PRO A 228 6.78 -4.30 16.06
CA PRO A 228 6.09 -4.18 14.79
C PRO A 228 5.36 -5.48 14.44
N ARG A 229 4.24 -5.34 13.72
CA ARG A 229 3.55 -6.52 13.20
C ARG A 229 4.41 -7.17 12.13
N ASP A 230 4.61 -8.47 12.29
CA ASP A 230 5.11 -9.37 11.25
C ASP A 230 4.10 -10.50 11.07
N ASN A 231 3.61 -10.67 9.85
CA ASN A 231 2.63 -11.71 9.56
C ASN A 231 3.26 -13.12 9.49
N SER A 232 4.59 -13.23 9.37
CA SER A 232 5.34 -14.50 9.40
C SER A 232 5.47 -15.10 10.80
N GLY A 233 5.01 -14.40 11.84
CA GLY A 233 5.11 -14.84 13.23
C GLY A 233 6.48 -14.60 13.88
N ARG A 234 7.47 -14.06 13.14
CA ARG A 234 8.73 -13.58 13.72
C ARG A 234 8.46 -12.36 14.60
N SER A 235 9.07 -12.29 15.77
CA SER A 235 8.90 -11.17 16.70
C SER A 235 10.24 -10.49 16.96
N LEU A 236 10.67 -9.67 16.01
CA LEU A 236 11.84 -8.82 16.17
C LEU A 236 11.43 -7.47 16.75
N ALA A 237 12.07 -7.09 17.85
CA ALA A 237 11.79 -5.84 18.54
C ALA A 237 12.52 -4.67 17.89
N LEU A 238 11.84 -3.54 17.73
CA LEU A 238 12.45 -2.25 17.36
C LEU A 238 12.73 -1.46 18.64
N SER A 239 14.01 -1.27 18.97
CA SER A 239 14.42 -0.53 20.16
C SER A 239 14.49 0.98 19.92
N ARG A 240 14.28 1.76 20.98
CA ARG A 240 14.49 3.22 20.99
C ARG A 240 15.86 3.59 20.43
N GLU A 241 16.91 2.92 20.90
CA GLU A 241 18.30 3.21 20.51
C GLU A 241 18.56 2.90 19.04
N THR A 242 17.96 1.84 18.50
CA THR A 242 18.03 1.53 17.06
C THR A 242 17.41 2.65 16.24
N VAL A 243 16.23 3.15 16.64
CA VAL A 243 15.54 4.25 15.93
C VAL A 243 16.37 5.53 15.97
N LEU A 244 16.89 5.93 17.14
CA LEU A 244 17.71 7.14 17.26
C LEU A 244 18.99 7.05 16.42
N LYS A 245 19.65 5.90 16.39
CA LYS A 245 20.81 5.69 15.53
C LYS A 245 20.44 5.77 14.05
N ALA A 246 19.33 5.16 13.64
CA ALA A 246 18.86 5.23 12.26
C ALA A 246 18.53 6.67 11.85
N LEU A 247 17.89 7.45 12.73
CA LEU A 247 17.59 8.88 12.50
C LEU A 247 18.84 9.74 12.36
N ALA A 248 19.95 9.34 12.98
CA ALA A 248 21.24 10.03 12.84
C ALA A 248 22.00 9.65 11.54
N MET A 249 21.54 8.64 10.79
CA MET A 249 22.16 8.25 9.54
C MET A 249 21.70 9.12 8.36
N PRO A 250 22.54 9.29 7.33
CA PRO A 250 22.09 9.85 6.06
C PRO A 250 20.98 8.97 5.46
N GLY A 251 19.88 9.58 5.00
CA GLY A 251 18.79 8.85 4.34
C GLY A 251 19.26 7.99 3.16
N SER A 252 20.28 8.43 2.42
CA SER A 252 20.89 7.65 1.34
C SER A 252 21.46 6.31 1.81
N ALA A 253 22.11 6.27 2.98
CA ALA A 253 22.68 5.04 3.52
C ALA A 253 21.58 4.06 3.97
N LEU A 254 20.47 4.57 4.51
CA LEU A 254 19.30 3.74 4.82
C LEU A 254 18.66 3.19 3.55
N LEU A 255 18.51 4.00 2.51
CA LEU A 255 17.98 3.55 1.22
C LEU A 255 18.87 2.50 0.55
N GLU A 256 20.19 2.68 0.56
CA GLU A 256 21.13 1.68 0.06
C GLU A 256 21.02 0.35 0.83
N ALA A 257 20.83 0.40 2.14
CA ALA A 257 20.59 -0.80 2.95
C ALA A 257 19.24 -1.46 2.64
N LEU A 258 18.18 -0.67 2.41
CA LEU A 258 16.88 -1.18 1.98
C LEU A 258 16.95 -1.81 0.58
N ASP A 259 17.63 -1.17 -0.37
CA ASP A 259 17.88 -1.70 -1.72
C ASP A 259 18.64 -3.04 -1.63
N ALA A 260 19.69 -3.11 -0.81
CA ALA A 260 20.47 -4.32 -0.60
C ALA A 260 19.66 -5.45 0.07
N ALA A 261 18.84 -5.12 1.08
CA ALA A 261 17.96 -6.07 1.75
C ALA A 261 16.87 -6.61 0.81
N ALA A 262 16.28 -5.75 -0.05
CA ALA A 262 15.31 -6.16 -1.05
C ALA A 262 15.91 -7.06 -2.15
N ALA A 263 17.21 -6.91 -2.44
CA ALA A 263 17.93 -7.71 -3.43
C ALA A 263 18.40 -9.08 -2.90
N LEU A 264 18.21 -9.39 -1.61
CA LEU A 264 18.59 -10.69 -1.06
C LEU A 264 17.76 -11.80 -1.72
N PRO A 265 18.41 -12.87 -2.20
CA PRO A 265 17.70 -13.95 -2.86
C PRO A 265 16.87 -14.76 -1.87
N ASP A 266 15.65 -15.12 -2.29
CA ASP A 266 14.82 -16.12 -1.62
C ASP A 266 14.76 -17.38 -2.48
N ASP A 267 15.27 -18.50 -1.97
CA ASP A 267 15.39 -19.76 -2.73
C ASP A 267 14.03 -20.36 -3.08
N ALA A 268 13.05 -20.25 -2.19
CA ALA A 268 11.71 -20.76 -2.43
C ALA A 268 11.00 -19.92 -3.51
N TRP A 269 11.17 -18.60 -3.47
CA TRP A 269 10.70 -17.69 -4.51
C TRP A 269 11.32 -18.01 -5.87
N ARG A 270 12.66 -18.10 -5.94
CA ARG A 270 13.38 -18.39 -7.20
C ARG A 270 12.97 -19.72 -7.82
N ALA A 271 12.74 -20.75 -7.00
CA ALA A 271 12.27 -22.03 -7.48
C ALA A 271 10.86 -21.94 -8.09
N ALA A 272 9.95 -21.18 -7.47
CA ALA A 272 8.58 -20.98 -7.95
C ALA A 272 8.51 -20.09 -9.21
N GLU A 273 9.40 -19.11 -9.33
CA GLU A 273 9.41 -18.12 -10.41
C GLU A 273 9.59 -18.73 -11.80
N LEU A 274 10.37 -19.81 -11.91
CA LEU A 274 10.54 -20.53 -13.19
C LEU A 274 9.20 -21.03 -13.74
N ARG A 275 8.39 -21.63 -12.87
CA ARG A 275 7.07 -22.15 -13.24
C ARG A 275 6.06 -21.02 -13.43
N ALA A 276 6.12 -19.97 -12.62
CA ALA A 276 5.27 -18.80 -12.75
C ALA A 276 5.45 -18.13 -14.12
N ASN A 277 6.70 -17.95 -14.57
CA ASN A 277 7.02 -17.37 -15.88
C ASN A 277 6.45 -18.19 -17.05
N GLU A 278 6.52 -19.53 -16.96
CA GLU A 278 5.91 -20.41 -17.96
C GLU A 278 4.39 -20.22 -18.03
N ILE A 279 3.70 -20.23 -16.88
CA ILE A 279 2.26 -20.05 -16.80
C ILE A 279 1.86 -18.65 -17.32
N MET A 280 2.59 -17.60 -16.96
CA MET A 280 2.34 -16.25 -17.46
C MET A 280 2.47 -16.18 -18.99
N HIS A 281 3.52 -16.80 -19.55
CA HIS A 281 3.73 -16.84 -20.99
C HIS A 281 2.59 -17.56 -21.72
N LEU A 282 2.20 -18.74 -21.22
CA LEU A 282 1.06 -19.50 -21.74
C LEU A 282 -0.23 -18.70 -21.64
N THR A 283 -0.44 -18.01 -20.52
CA THR A 283 -1.64 -17.21 -20.27
C THR A 283 -1.72 -16.05 -21.27
N ALA A 284 -0.62 -15.31 -21.47
CA ALA A 284 -0.57 -14.24 -22.46
C ALA A 284 -0.87 -14.74 -23.88
N GLN A 285 -0.31 -15.89 -24.28
CA GLN A 285 -0.62 -16.50 -25.59
C GLN A 285 -2.09 -16.90 -25.72
N SER A 286 -2.66 -17.50 -24.67
CA SER A 286 -4.07 -17.89 -24.65
C SER A 286 -5.00 -16.69 -24.77
N MET A 287 -4.73 -15.62 -24.02
CA MET A 287 -5.49 -14.37 -24.09
C MET A 287 -5.38 -13.72 -25.48
N ALA A 288 -4.19 -13.74 -26.10
CA ALA A 288 -3.99 -13.25 -27.47
C ALA A 288 -4.78 -14.04 -28.52
N ARG A 289 -5.07 -15.32 -28.27
CA ARG A 289 -5.94 -16.16 -29.11
C ARG A 289 -7.44 -15.98 -28.81
N GLY A 290 -7.81 -15.12 -27.86
CA GLY A 290 -9.19 -14.89 -27.44
C GLY A 290 -9.77 -16.05 -26.62
N GLU A 291 -8.93 -16.92 -26.07
CA GLU A 291 -9.35 -18.04 -25.24
C GLU A 291 -9.88 -17.52 -23.90
N ARG A 292 -11.00 -18.09 -23.41
CA ARG A 292 -11.65 -17.68 -22.16
C ARG A 292 -11.90 -18.90 -21.27
N VAL A 293 -12.05 -18.65 -19.97
CA VAL A 293 -12.45 -19.67 -18.99
C VAL A 293 -13.81 -20.25 -19.37
N THR A 294 -13.92 -21.58 -19.43
CA THR A 294 -15.19 -22.29 -19.63
C THR A 294 -15.51 -23.17 -18.42
N VAL A 295 -16.80 -23.32 -18.13
CA VAL A 295 -17.32 -23.88 -16.86
C VAL A 295 -17.58 -25.39 -16.96
N THR A 296 -17.52 -26.02 -18.13
CA THR A 296 -17.95 -27.43 -18.30
C THR A 296 -17.15 -28.20 -19.37
N GLY A 297 -16.55 -29.33 -18.95
CA GLY A 297 -16.21 -30.50 -19.78
C GLY A 297 -14.95 -30.41 -20.66
N LYS A 298 -13.99 -31.33 -20.43
CA LYS A 298 -12.69 -31.53 -21.14
C LYS A 298 -12.05 -30.21 -21.59
N GLY A 299 -11.36 -29.61 -20.61
CA GLY A 299 -11.29 -28.18 -20.37
C GLY A 299 -10.52 -27.31 -21.37
N PRO A 300 -10.79 -26.00 -21.34
CA PRO A 300 -10.15 -24.98 -22.16
C PRO A 300 -8.71 -24.71 -21.67
N PRO A 301 -7.88 -24.03 -22.46
CA PRO A 301 -6.48 -23.75 -22.12
C PRO A 301 -6.28 -22.83 -20.90
N VAL A 302 -7.33 -22.21 -20.34
CA VAL A 302 -7.28 -21.28 -19.20
C VAL A 302 -8.19 -21.73 -18.05
N TRP A 303 -7.67 -21.79 -16.84
CA TRP A 303 -8.33 -22.25 -15.62
C TRP A 303 -8.52 -21.10 -14.62
N ARG A 304 -9.65 -21.11 -13.91
CA ARG A 304 -9.85 -20.22 -12.77
C ARG A 304 -9.14 -20.77 -11.53
N VAL A 305 -8.16 -20.02 -11.05
CA VAL A 305 -7.40 -20.29 -9.84
C VAL A 305 -7.90 -19.38 -8.73
N GLU A 306 -8.27 -19.95 -7.59
CA GLU A 306 -8.64 -19.20 -6.38
C GLU A 306 -7.49 -19.25 -5.35
N MET A 307 -7.22 -18.11 -4.72
CA MET A 307 -6.23 -18.02 -3.65
C MET A 307 -6.65 -18.83 -2.42
N THR A 308 -5.80 -19.77 -2.03
CA THR A 308 -5.95 -20.59 -0.82
C THR A 308 -5.01 -20.13 0.29
N GLY A 309 -5.11 -20.75 1.47
CA GLY A 309 -4.18 -20.49 2.58
C GLY A 309 -2.71 -20.74 2.21
N GLU A 310 -2.41 -21.76 1.40
CA GLU A 310 -1.04 -22.09 0.97
C GLU A 310 -0.40 -20.93 0.19
N HIS A 311 -1.16 -20.32 -0.73
CA HIS A 311 -0.71 -19.14 -1.45
C HIS A 311 -0.43 -17.97 -0.50
N VAL A 312 -1.32 -17.74 0.47
CA VAL A 312 -1.17 -16.66 1.45
C VAL A 312 0.08 -16.88 2.30
N TYR A 313 0.32 -18.10 2.81
CA TYR A 313 1.51 -18.41 3.59
C TYR A 313 2.79 -18.19 2.78
N PHE A 314 2.81 -18.68 1.54
CA PHE A 314 3.96 -18.46 0.65
C PHE A 314 4.22 -16.96 0.44
N LEU A 315 3.18 -16.15 0.20
CA LEU A 315 3.32 -14.70 0.03
C LEU A 315 3.78 -13.98 1.31
N VAL A 316 3.28 -14.38 2.47
CA VAL A 316 3.70 -13.80 3.77
C VAL A 316 5.19 -14.01 4.00
N ASP A 317 5.69 -15.21 3.67
CA ASP A 317 7.05 -15.60 3.99
C ASP A 317 8.04 -15.17 2.90
N HIS A 318 7.65 -15.23 1.63
CA HIS A 318 8.59 -15.17 0.49
C HIS A 318 8.35 -14.02 -0.49
N ALA A 319 7.21 -13.31 -0.46
CA ALA A 319 6.93 -12.25 -1.44
C ALA A 319 8.02 -11.16 -1.43
N PRO A 320 8.68 -10.86 -2.55
CA PRO A 320 9.81 -9.95 -2.56
C PRO A 320 9.40 -8.52 -2.19
N PHE A 321 10.39 -7.76 -1.77
CA PHE A 321 10.26 -6.35 -1.50
C PHE A 321 10.63 -5.54 -2.74
N HIS A 322 9.95 -4.42 -2.93
CA HIS A 322 10.18 -3.48 -3.99
C HIS A 322 10.54 -2.12 -3.39
N VAL A 323 11.69 -1.59 -3.77
CA VAL A 323 12.14 -0.23 -3.42
C VAL A 323 12.24 0.56 -4.71
N ARG A 324 11.46 1.64 -4.82
CA ARG A 324 11.46 2.51 -6.00
C ARG A 324 11.76 3.95 -5.61
N ARG A 325 12.83 4.48 -6.19
CA ARG A 325 13.14 5.91 -6.15
C ARG A 325 12.35 6.60 -7.26
N LEU A 326 11.67 7.68 -6.92
CA LEU A 326 10.80 8.42 -7.83
C LEU A 326 11.57 9.57 -8.49
N PRO A 327 11.25 9.95 -9.74
CA PRO A 327 11.86 11.10 -10.40
C PRO A 327 11.67 12.42 -9.63
N SER A 328 10.64 12.52 -8.79
CA SER A 328 10.38 13.66 -7.92
C SER A 328 11.35 13.78 -6.73
N GLY A 329 12.19 12.77 -6.49
CA GLY A 329 13.02 12.68 -5.28
C GLY A 329 12.36 11.91 -4.13
N GLY A 330 11.12 11.45 -4.31
CA GLY A 330 10.43 10.58 -3.35
C GLY A 330 10.87 9.12 -3.41
N VAL A 331 10.34 8.31 -2.50
CA VAL A 331 10.57 6.86 -2.46
C VAL A 331 9.29 6.12 -2.13
N LEU A 332 9.13 4.94 -2.74
CA LEU A 332 8.09 3.98 -2.46
C LEU A 332 8.74 2.66 -2.01
N LEU A 333 8.25 2.12 -0.90
CA LEU A 333 8.56 0.78 -0.43
C LEU A 333 7.30 -0.06 -0.56
N ALA A 334 7.38 -1.26 -1.12
CA ALA A 334 6.21 -2.12 -1.29
C ALA A 334 6.53 -3.61 -1.24
N THR A 335 5.51 -4.41 -0.98
CA THR A 335 5.47 -5.87 -1.13
C THR A 335 4.01 -6.31 -1.30
N HIS A 336 3.72 -7.61 -1.23
CA HIS A 336 2.35 -8.11 -1.27
C HIS A 336 1.50 -7.59 -0.10
N PRO A 337 0.20 -7.29 -0.28
CA PRO A 337 -0.73 -6.93 0.80
C PRO A 337 -0.82 -7.88 2.01
N TYR A 338 -0.33 -9.11 1.87
CA TYR A 338 -0.24 -10.08 2.96
C TYR A 338 1.07 -10.00 3.74
N ARG A 339 2.11 -9.38 3.20
CA ARG A 339 3.40 -9.19 3.84
C ARG A 339 3.50 -7.76 4.38
N THR A 340 4.26 -7.59 5.46
CA THR A 340 4.56 -6.28 6.05
C THR A 340 5.96 -5.84 5.63
N LEU A 341 6.26 -4.55 5.68
CA LEU A 341 7.61 -4.02 5.42
C LEU A 341 8.61 -4.26 6.55
N TRP A 342 8.18 -4.78 7.70
CA TRP A 342 9.05 -4.97 8.86
C TRP A 342 10.27 -5.87 8.59
N PRO A 343 10.16 -7.03 7.91
CA PRO A 343 11.33 -7.83 7.59
C PRO A 343 12.35 -7.08 6.74
N LEU A 344 11.92 -6.31 5.73
CA LEU A 344 12.80 -5.46 4.92
C LEU A 344 13.59 -4.48 5.80
N TRP A 345 12.89 -3.78 6.70
CA TRP A 345 13.52 -2.85 7.62
C TRP A 345 14.47 -3.54 8.60
N ALA A 346 14.07 -4.68 9.16
CA ALA A 346 14.90 -5.44 10.09
C ALA A 346 16.21 -5.87 9.41
N ASP A 347 16.14 -6.45 8.21
CA ASP A 347 17.31 -6.88 7.44
C ASP A 347 18.24 -5.70 7.10
N ALA A 348 17.67 -4.56 6.67
CA ALA A 348 18.45 -3.34 6.43
C ALA A 348 19.14 -2.83 7.71
N LEU A 349 18.44 -2.83 8.85
CA LEU A 349 19.01 -2.41 10.13
C LEU A 349 20.08 -3.38 10.66
N PHE A 350 19.96 -4.68 10.39
CA PHE A 350 21.02 -5.66 10.67
C PHE A 350 22.25 -5.43 9.81
N ALA A 351 22.08 -5.22 8.50
CA ALA A 351 23.18 -4.93 7.58
C ALA A 351 23.97 -3.68 7.98
N LEU A 352 23.27 -2.67 8.54
CA LEU A 352 23.87 -1.46 9.08
C LEU A 352 24.46 -1.60 10.50
N GLY A 353 24.35 -2.78 11.13
CA GLY A 353 24.82 -3.03 12.50
C GLY A 353 24.04 -2.27 13.58
N LEU A 354 22.81 -1.82 13.27
CA LEU A 354 21.95 -1.07 14.19
C LEU A 354 21.05 -1.98 15.05
N MET A 355 20.78 -3.19 14.58
CA MET A 355 20.14 -4.27 15.33
C MET A 355 21.13 -5.40 15.59
N ARG A 356 20.94 -6.12 16.70
CA ARG A 356 21.72 -7.30 17.07
C ARG A 356 20.80 -8.51 17.10
N ASN A 357 21.26 -9.63 16.55
CA ASN A 357 20.55 -10.91 16.57
C ASN A 357 20.27 -11.39 18.00
#